data_AF-A0A366FDU1-F1
#
_entry.id   AF-A0A366FDU1-F1
#
_cell.length_a   1.000
_cell.length_b   1.000
_cell.length_c   1.000
_cell.angle_alpha   90.00
_cell.angle_beta   90.00
_cell.angle_gamma   90.00
#
_symmetry.space_group_name_H-M   'P 1'
#
loop_
_entity.id
_entity.type
_entity.pdbx_description
1 polymer ?
#
loop_
_entity_poly.entity_id
_entity_poly.type
_entity_poly.pdbx_seq_one_letter_code
_entity_poly.pdbx_strand_id
1 'polypeptide(L)'
;MIDRAIACAVLAALFAGTALGAASAGEFACPVAQPSGAPGVIRETPAAIDLLAPVLTGADVTSQIPAIVDGLRKRYPAARSDEIVNYLITAYCPNVAKVPDLSDAEKTQRVEAFSKAVLAVLY
;
A
#
# COMPACT_ATOMS: atom_id res chain seq x y z
N MET A 1 59.54 -21.40 21.53
CA MET A 1 60.12 -21.23 20.19
C MET A 1 59.39 -22.22 19.28
N ILE A 2 58.20 -21.86 18.82
CA ILE A 2 57.86 -21.44 17.42
C ILE A 2 58.47 -22.40 16.39
N ASP A 3 57.61 -23.22 15.79
CA ASP A 3 57.71 -23.47 14.35
C ASP A 3 56.30 -23.35 13.74
N ARG A 4 56.21 -22.56 12.66
CA ARG A 4 55.01 -22.19 11.91
C ARG A 4 55.13 -22.85 10.53
N ALA A 5 54.25 -23.76 10.17
CA ALA A 5 53.86 -24.01 8.77
C ALA A 5 52.65 -24.97 8.76
N ILE A 6 51.43 -24.49 8.53
CA ILE A 6 50.76 -24.50 7.22
C ILE A 6 50.53 -25.93 6.70
N ALA A 7 49.28 -26.40 6.75
CA ALA A 7 48.51 -26.65 5.53
C ALA A 7 47.13 -27.29 5.81
N CYS A 8 46.13 -26.65 5.20
CA CYS A 8 44.98 -27.25 4.52
C CYS A 8 43.90 -28.00 5.31
N ALA A 9 42.71 -27.39 5.25
CA ALA A 9 41.38 -27.98 5.22
C ALA A 9 40.97 -28.72 6.51
N VAL A 10 39.86 -28.36 7.16
CA VAL A 10 38.52 -28.68 6.66
C VAL A 10 37.52 -27.61 7.12
N LEU A 11 36.73 -27.13 6.16
CA LEU A 11 35.52 -26.32 6.35
C LEU A 11 34.49 -27.07 7.23
N ALA A 12 34.15 -26.51 8.39
CA ALA A 12 32.91 -26.79 9.14
C ALA A 12 32.83 -25.75 10.27
N ALA A 13 31.75 -25.06 10.59
CA ALA A 13 30.39 -25.01 10.10
C ALA A 13 29.88 -23.62 10.54
N LEU A 14 29.60 -22.74 9.57
CA LEU A 14 28.83 -21.53 9.83
C LEU A 14 27.37 -21.98 9.97
N PHE A 15 26.96 -22.32 11.19
CA PHE A 15 25.54 -22.37 11.52
C PHE A 15 25.02 -20.94 11.48
N ALA A 16 24.47 -20.59 10.31
CA ALA A 16 23.65 -19.42 10.09
C ALA A 16 22.41 -19.52 11.00
N GLY A 17 22.51 -18.93 12.19
CA GLY A 17 21.36 -18.49 12.95
C GLY A 17 20.66 -17.40 12.16
N THR A 18 19.87 -17.79 11.16
CA THR A 18 18.87 -16.92 10.57
C THR A 18 17.81 -16.70 11.64
N ALA A 19 17.99 -15.61 12.38
CA ALA A 19 16.89 -14.99 13.10
C ALA A 19 15.82 -14.68 12.05
N LEU A 20 14.85 -15.58 11.92
CA LEU A 20 13.54 -15.27 11.38
C LEU A 20 13.09 -14.04 12.15
N GLY A 21 13.14 -12.88 11.47
CA GLY A 21 12.64 -11.63 12.01
C GLY A 21 11.24 -11.91 12.51
N ALA A 22 11.05 -11.75 13.82
CA ALA A 22 9.72 -11.67 14.39
C ALA A 22 9.03 -10.54 13.63
N ALA A 23 8.11 -10.88 12.73
CA ALA A 23 7.08 -9.97 12.32
C ALA A 23 6.43 -9.53 13.63
N SER A 24 6.79 -8.32 14.07
CA SER A 24 6.02 -7.66 15.11
C SER A 24 4.59 -7.71 14.62
N ALA A 25 3.65 -8.11 15.47
CA ALA A 25 2.22 -7.95 15.22
C ALA A 25 1.96 -6.44 15.07
N GLY A 26 2.28 -5.94 13.89
CA GLY A 26 2.20 -4.55 13.50
C GLY A 26 0.83 -4.37 12.90
N GLU A 27 0.11 -3.38 13.41
CA GLU A 27 -1.15 -2.94 12.86
C GLU A 27 -1.05 -2.80 11.33
N PHE A 28 -2.04 -3.32 10.61
CA PHE A 28 -2.11 -3.25 9.15
C PHE A 28 -1.79 -1.82 8.65
N ALA A 29 -0.68 -1.68 7.92
CA ALA A 29 -0.14 -0.38 7.55
C ALA A 29 -0.77 0.17 6.27
N CYS A 30 -1.28 1.40 6.34
CA CYS A 30 -1.81 2.13 5.19
C CYS A 30 -0.86 3.22 4.71
N PRO A 31 -0.86 3.53 3.40
CA PRO A 31 -0.07 4.63 2.87
C PRO A 31 -0.49 5.96 3.51
N VAL A 32 0.50 6.79 3.80
CA VAL A 32 0.31 8.14 4.33
C VAL A 32 0.08 9.10 3.16
N ALA A 33 -0.81 10.07 3.38
CA ALA A 33 -1.12 11.10 2.40
C ALA A 33 0.14 11.85 1.92
N GLN A 34 0.27 12.03 0.61
CA GLN A 34 1.43 12.70 0.05
C GLN A 34 1.38 14.22 0.31
N PRO A 35 2.47 14.83 0.81
CA PRO A 35 2.46 16.21 1.31
C PRO A 35 2.39 17.30 0.24
N SER A 36 2.66 17.01 -1.04
CA SER A 36 2.87 18.04 -2.06
C SER A 36 1.85 18.02 -3.19
N GLY A 37 1.16 19.16 -3.38
CA GLY A 37 0.41 19.50 -4.58
C GLY A 37 1.31 20.20 -5.61
N ALA A 38 2.22 19.46 -6.25
CA ALA A 38 2.81 19.98 -7.49
C ALA A 38 1.68 20.30 -8.49
N PRO A 39 1.87 21.22 -9.45
CA PRO A 39 0.83 21.51 -10.44
C PRO A 39 0.38 20.22 -11.14
N GLY A 40 -0.92 19.90 -11.07
CA GLY A 40 -1.47 18.65 -11.61
C GLY A 40 -1.46 17.47 -10.64
N VAL A 41 -1.02 17.64 -9.39
CA VAL A 41 -1.13 16.62 -8.34
C VAL A 41 -2.37 16.87 -7.50
N ILE A 42 -3.14 15.81 -7.23
CA ILE A 42 -4.27 15.90 -6.30
C ILE A 42 -3.69 16.12 -4.91
N ARG A 43 -4.04 17.24 -4.28
CA ARG A 43 -3.59 17.51 -2.91
C ARG A 43 -4.34 16.60 -1.93
N GLU A 44 -3.65 15.59 -1.44
CA GLU A 44 -4.16 14.64 -0.45
C GLU A 44 -4.22 15.30 0.94
N THR A 45 -5.17 16.20 1.15
CA THR A 45 -5.40 16.75 2.50
C THR A 45 -6.23 15.74 3.31
N PRO A 46 -6.08 15.70 4.65
CA PRO A 46 -6.94 14.89 5.51
C PRO A 46 -8.43 15.14 5.22
N ALA A 47 -8.83 16.40 5.08
CA ALA A 47 -10.21 16.76 4.74
C ALA A 47 -10.66 16.22 3.37
N ALA A 48 -9.80 16.20 2.35
CA ALA A 48 -10.14 15.65 1.05
C ALA A 48 -10.27 14.12 1.10
N ILE A 49 -9.40 13.45 1.88
CA ILE A 49 -9.47 12.01 2.11
C ILE A 49 -10.75 11.67 2.89
N ASP A 50 -11.07 12.41 3.96
CA ASP A 50 -12.25 12.20 4.80
C ASP A 50 -13.56 12.41 4.02
N LEU A 51 -13.58 13.26 3.00
CA LEU A 51 -14.73 13.43 2.11
C LEU A 51 -14.93 12.25 1.15
N LEU A 52 -13.82 11.63 0.70
CA LEU A 52 -13.86 10.53 -0.26
C LEU A 52 -14.03 9.17 0.42
N ALA A 53 -13.45 8.98 1.61
CA ALA A 53 -13.43 7.72 2.32
C ALA A 53 -14.84 7.11 2.51
N PRO A 54 -15.91 7.85 2.86
CA PRO A 54 -17.26 7.29 2.97
C PRO A 54 -17.81 6.75 1.65
N VAL A 55 -17.47 7.37 0.52
CA VAL A 55 -17.87 6.92 -0.83
C VAL A 55 -17.17 5.59 -1.17
N LEU A 56 -15.98 5.38 -0.61
CA LEU A 56 -15.19 4.17 -0.78
C LEU A 56 -15.52 3.08 0.27
N THR A 57 -16.71 3.14 0.87
CA THR A 57 -17.21 2.10 1.77
C THR A 57 -18.27 1.24 1.06
N GLY A 58 -18.34 -0.04 1.44
CA GLY A 58 -19.37 -0.97 0.96
C GLY A 58 -18.84 -2.10 0.08
N ALA A 59 -19.65 -3.18 -0.02
CA ALA A 59 -19.30 -4.39 -0.78
C ALA A 59 -19.17 -4.12 -2.29
N ASP A 60 -19.90 -3.14 -2.80
CA ASP A 60 -19.99 -2.83 -4.24
C ASP A 60 -19.05 -1.71 -4.68
N VAL A 61 -18.11 -1.27 -3.83
CA VAL A 61 -17.22 -0.14 -4.15
C VAL A 61 -16.49 -0.31 -5.48
N THR A 62 -16.13 -1.54 -5.84
CA THR A 62 -15.45 -1.86 -7.11
C THR A 62 -16.30 -1.53 -8.34
N SER A 63 -17.62 -1.72 -8.26
CA SER A 63 -18.55 -1.36 -9.34
C SER A 63 -18.70 0.15 -9.53
N GLN A 64 -18.40 0.93 -8.49
CA GLN A 64 -18.53 2.39 -8.49
C GLN A 64 -17.25 3.10 -8.96
N ILE A 65 -16.11 2.39 -9.04
CA ILE A 65 -14.81 2.95 -9.42
C ILE A 65 -14.87 3.75 -10.73
N PRO A 66 -15.52 3.31 -11.83
CA PRO A 66 -15.60 4.10 -13.06
C PRO A 66 -16.23 5.48 -12.86
N ALA A 67 -17.34 5.55 -12.10
CA ALA A 67 -18.02 6.81 -11.81
C ALA A 67 -17.21 7.72 -10.89
N ILE A 68 -16.53 7.14 -9.90
CA ILE A 68 -15.65 7.88 -8.99
C ILE A 68 -14.45 8.45 -9.76
N VAL A 69 -13.81 7.65 -10.62
CA VAL A 69 -12.70 8.09 -11.47
C VAL A 69 -13.12 9.22 -12.42
N ASP A 70 -14.30 9.09 -13.06
CA ASP A 70 -14.84 10.15 -13.91
C ASP A 70 -15.10 11.45 -13.12
N GLY A 71 -15.67 11.35 -11.92
CA GLY A 71 -15.84 12.49 -11.01
C GLY A 71 -14.51 13.15 -10.63
N LEU A 72 -13.49 12.35 -10.33
CA LEU A 72 -12.15 12.86 -10.02
C LEU A 72 -11.49 13.52 -11.23
N ARG A 73 -11.61 12.96 -12.44
CA ARG A 73 -11.09 13.59 -13.67
C ARG A 73 -11.77 14.92 -13.99
N LYS A 74 -13.08 15.03 -13.73
CA LYS A 74 -13.81 16.30 -13.89
C LYS A 74 -13.34 17.35 -12.88
N ARG A 75 -13.09 16.94 -11.63
CA ARG A 75 -12.66 17.84 -10.56
C ARG A 75 -11.18 18.24 -10.66
N TYR A 76 -10.34 17.32 -11.14
CA TYR A 76 -8.90 17.47 -11.26
C TYR A 76 -8.46 17.13 -12.71
N PRO A 77 -8.78 17.99 -13.70
CA PRO A 77 -8.55 17.67 -15.11
C PRO A 77 -7.06 17.57 -15.49
N ALA A 78 -6.17 18.12 -14.67
CA ALA A 78 -4.72 18.01 -14.83
C ALA A 78 -4.10 16.82 -14.07
N ALA A 79 -4.89 16.05 -13.32
CA ALA A 79 -4.40 14.90 -12.58
C ALA A 79 -3.99 13.76 -13.51
N ARG A 80 -2.78 13.26 -13.32
CA ARG A 80 -2.30 12.06 -13.99
C ARG A 80 -2.99 10.82 -13.40
N SER A 81 -3.04 9.73 -14.16
CA SER A 81 -3.67 8.49 -13.69
C SER A 81 -3.04 7.96 -12.40
N ASP A 82 -1.72 8.03 -12.25
CA ASP A 82 -1.02 7.61 -11.03
C ASP A 82 -1.39 8.44 -9.79
N GLU A 83 -1.67 9.73 -9.95
CA GLU A 83 -2.18 10.58 -8.87
C GLU A 83 -3.59 10.16 -8.43
N ILE A 84 -4.45 9.80 -9.38
CA ILE A 84 -5.80 9.30 -9.09
C ILE A 84 -5.72 7.95 -8.37
N VAL A 85 -4.82 7.07 -8.79
CA VAL A 85 -4.57 5.77 -8.11
C VAL A 85 -4.13 6.00 -6.67
N ASN A 86 -3.09 6.82 -6.46
CA ASN A 86 -2.55 7.09 -5.12
C ASN A 86 -3.64 7.65 -4.20
N TYR A 87 -4.38 8.66 -4.69
CA TYR A 87 -5.43 9.30 -3.89
C TYR A 87 -6.54 8.33 -3.49
N LEU A 88 -6.97 7.45 -4.41
CA LEU A 88 -8.00 6.44 -4.13
C LEU A 88 -7.51 5.39 -3.13
N ILE A 89 -6.26 4.92 -3.25
CA ILE A 89 -5.70 3.92 -2.33
C ILE A 89 -5.49 4.52 -0.94
N THR A 90 -4.94 5.75 -0.85
CA THR A 90 -4.77 6.49 0.40
C THR A 90 -6.12 6.67 1.12
N ALA A 91 -7.19 6.94 0.39
CA ALA A 91 -8.53 7.07 0.99
C ALA A 91 -9.21 5.74 1.32
N TYR A 92 -8.95 4.67 0.57
CA TYR A 92 -9.58 3.36 0.76
C TYR A 92 -8.94 2.53 1.88
N CYS A 93 -7.61 2.49 1.94
CA CYS A 93 -6.89 1.61 2.85
C CYS A 93 -7.33 1.77 4.33
N PRO A 94 -7.50 3.00 4.87
CA PRO A 94 -7.94 3.17 6.25
C PRO A 94 -9.33 2.58 6.54
N ASN A 95 -10.21 2.48 5.54
CA ASN A 95 -11.50 1.81 5.69
C ASN A 95 -11.31 0.31 5.87
N VAL A 96 -10.41 -0.31 5.09
CA VAL A 96 -10.07 -1.74 5.20
C VAL A 96 -9.36 -2.04 6.52
N ALA A 97 -8.44 -1.16 6.94
CA ALA A 97 -7.69 -1.29 8.20
C ALA A 97 -8.63 -1.43 9.41
N LYS A 98 -9.76 -0.71 9.39
CA LYS A 98 -10.79 -0.65 10.44
C LYS A 98 -11.80 -1.80 10.40
N VAL A 99 -11.80 -2.65 9.37
CA VAL A 99 -12.74 -3.78 9.31
C VAL A 99 -12.35 -4.79 10.40
N PRO A 100 -13.24 -5.06 11.37
CA PRO A 100 -12.97 -6.06 12.39
C PRO A 100 -12.92 -7.46 11.75
N ASP A 101 -12.27 -8.40 12.45
CA ASP A 101 -12.27 -9.82 12.10
C ASP A 101 -11.60 -10.20 10.77
N LEU A 102 -10.88 -9.26 10.13
CA LEU A 102 -9.97 -9.57 9.03
C LEU A 102 -8.54 -9.72 9.53
N SER A 103 -7.89 -10.79 9.08
CA SER A 103 -6.44 -10.92 9.12
C SER A 103 -5.77 -9.86 8.23
N ASP A 104 -4.52 -9.54 8.51
CA ASP A 104 -3.73 -8.62 7.68
C ASP A 104 -3.60 -9.13 6.23
N ALA A 105 -3.60 -10.45 6.03
CA ALA A 105 -3.62 -11.05 4.70
C ALA A 105 -4.92 -10.74 3.94
N GLU A 106 -6.08 -10.84 4.60
CA GLU A 106 -7.36 -10.48 4.01
C GLU A 106 -7.46 -8.97 3.74
N LYS A 107 -6.95 -8.14 4.64
CA LYS A 107 -6.87 -6.69 4.44
C LYS A 107 -5.99 -6.34 3.24
N THR A 108 -4.82 -6.97 3.12
CA THR A 108 -3.90 -6.83 2.00
C THR A 108 -4.59 -7.22 0.70
N GLN A 109 -5.22 -8.40 0.66
CA GLN A 109 -5.94 -8.89 -0.52
C GLN A 109 -7.04 -7.93 -0.96
N ARG A 110 -7.80 -7.33 -0.03
CA ARG A 110 -8.84 -6.34 -0.34
C ARG A 110 -8.27 -5.07 -0.95
N VAL A 111 -7.19 -4.52 -0.38
CA VAL A 111 -6.52 -3.33 -0.92
C VAL A 111 -5.93 -3.61 -2.30
N GLU A 112 -5.32 -4.79 -2.51
CA GLU A 112 -4.80 -5.20 -3.82
C GLU A 112 -5.90 -5.36 -4.87
N ALA A 113 -7.03 -5.99 -4.51
CA ALA A 113 -8.17 -6.16 -5.41
C ALA A 113 -8.75 -4.81 -5.82
N PHE A 114 -8.89 -3.88 -4.86
CA PHE A 114 -9.30 -2.51 -5.14
C PHE A 114 -8.32 -1.80 -6.08
N SER A 115 -7.01 -1.90 -5.79
CA SER A 115 -5.95 -1.29 -6.61
C SER A 115 -5.99 -1.79 -8.06
N LYS A 116 -6.17 -3.10 -8.25
CA LYS A 116 -6.33 -3.71 -9.59
C LYS A 116 -7.55 -3.18 -10.33
N ALA A 117 -8.68 -3.02 -9.63
CA ALA A 117 -9.90 -2.48 -10.22
C ALA A 117 -9.75 -1.00 -10.61
N VAL A 118 -9.06 -0.19 -9.79
CA VAL A 118 -8.75 1.21 -10.14
C VAL A 118 -7.84 1.28 -11.36
N LEU A 119 -6.77 0.46 -11.40
CA LEU A 119 -5.85 0.42 -12.52
C LEU A 119 -6.55 0.02 -13.83
N ALA A 120 -7.45 -0.97 -13.80
CA ALA A 120 -8.21 -1.43 -14.96
C ALA A 120 -9.14 -0.35 -15.56
N VAL A 121 -9.49 0.68 -14.80
CA VAL A 121 -10.29 1.83 -15.29
C VAL A 121 -9.40 2.92 -15.89
N LEU A 122 -8.15 3.04 -15.42
CA LEU A 122 -7.26 4.15 -15.76
C LEU A 122 -6.27 3.86 -16.89
N TYR A 123 -6.04 2.58 -17.21
CA TYR A 123 -5.09 2.07 -18.21
C TYR A 123 -5.73 0.99 -19.07
#